data_AF-A0A3N5R2C6-F1
#
_entry.id   AF-A0A3N5R2C6-F1
#
_cell.length_a   1.000
_cell.length_b   1.000
_cell.length_c   1.000
_cell.angle_alpha   90.00
_cell.angle_beta   90.00
_cell.angle_gamma   90.00
#
_symmetry.space_group_name_H-M   'P 1'
#
loop_
_entity.id
_entity.type
_entity.pdbx_description
1 polymer ?
#
loop_
_entity_poly.entity_id
_entity_poly.type
_entity_poly.pdbx_seq_one_letter_code
_entity_poly.pdbx_strand_id
1 'polypeptide(L)' 'MQQYITGALAVILAIIVIIFSVQNLSSVDVSFLVWSMTVPKVLLILGTYVLGMLSGWGLVAIIKNWLT' A
#
# COMPACT_ATOMS: atom_id res chain seq x y z
N MET A 1 15.21 20.85 28.22
CA MET A 1 13.97 20.07 28.43
C MET A 1 13.26 19.72 27.12
N GLN A 2 13.01 20.68 26.21
CA GLN A 2 12.29 20.42 24.94
C GLN A 2 12.92 19.33 24.06
N GLN A 3 14.24 19.29 23.90
CA GLN A 3 14.92 18.30 23.05
C GLN A 3 14.73 16.84 23.54
N TYR A 4 14.66 16.61 24.85
CA TYR A 4 14.39 15.28 25.42
C TYR A 4 12.94 14.84 25.18
N ILE A 5 11.98 15.79 25.20
CA ILE A 5 10.57 15.52 24.92
C ILE A 5 10.40 15.15 23.45
N THR A 6 11.04 15.88 22.54
CA THR A 6 11.02 15.58 21.10
C THR A 6 11.66 14.21 20.81
N GLY A 7 12.79 13.91 21.44
CA GLY A 7 13.44 12.60 21.30
C GLY A 7 12.57 11.45 21.81
N ALA A 8 11.96 11.60 22.99
CA ALA A 8 11.05 10.61 23.55
C ALA A 8 9.82 10.38 22.67
N LEU A 9 9.21 11.45 22.15
CA LEU A 9 8.08 11.36 21.22
C LEU A 9 8.45 10.65 19.92
N ALA A 10 9.64 10.91 19.37
CA ALA A 10 10.12 10.25 18.16
C ALA A 10 10.32 8.74 18.38
N VAL A 11 10.87 8.34 19.53
CA VAL A 11 11.04 6.92 19.90
C VAL A 11 9.67 6.24 20.07
N ILE A 12 8.72 6.89 20.75
CA ILE A 12 7.36 6.37 20.93
C ILE A 12 6.67 6.18 19.58
N LEU A 13 6.77 7.16 18.68
CA LEU A 13 6.22 7.06 17.32
C LEU A 13 6.85 5.92 16.53
N ALA A 14 8.17 5.74 16.60
CA ALA A 14 8.86 4.65 15.94
C ALA A 14 8.36 3.27 16.42
N ILE A 15 8.18 3.12 17.74
CA ILE A 15 7.63 1.89 18.33
C ILE A 15 6.20 1.64 17.83
N ILE A 16 5.35 2.67 17.78
CA ILE A 16 3.97 2.56 17.27
C ILE A 16 3.96 2.07 15.81
N VAL A 17 4.82 2.63 14.95
CA VAL A 17 4.90 2.24 13.54
C VAL A 17 5.38 0.80 13.37
N ILE A 18 6.34 0.35 14.18
CA ILE A 18 6.82 -1.04 14.19
C ILE A 18 5.70 -1.99 14.61
N ILE A 19 5.00 -1.67 15.71
CA ILE A 19 3.89 -2.48 16.20
C ILE A 19 2.76 -2.54 15.17
N PHE A 20 2.38 -1.39 14.59
CA PHE A 20 1.38 -1.32 13.52
C PHE A 20 1.80 -2.17 12.32
N SER A 21 3.06 -2.09 11.90
CA SER A 21 3.58 -2.89 10.78
C SER A 21 3.47 -4.38 11.11
N VAL A 22 3.96 -4.82 12.28
CA VAL A 22 3.92 -6.22 12.72
C VAL A 22 2.49 -6.75 12.85
N GLN A 23 1.57 -5.96 13.41
CA GLN A 23 0.15 -6.33 13.52
C GLN A 23 -0.54 -6.42 12.16
N ASN A 24 -0.07 -5.66 11.17
CA ASN A 24 -0.59 -5.65 9.81
C ASN A 24 0.26 -6.50 8.82
N LEU A 25 1.22 -7.29 9.31
CA LEU A 25 2.01 -8.27 8.52
C LEU A 25 1.18 -9.48 8.07
N SER A 26 -0.10 -9.54 8.45
CA SER A 26 -1.00 -10.59 7.98
C SER A 26 -0.94 -10.63 6.45
N SER A 27 -0.41 -11.73 5.96
CA SER A 27 -0.27 -11.98 4.54
C SER A 27 -1.60 -12.49 4.02
N VAL A 28 -1.88 -12.18 2.77
CA VAL A 28 -3.04 -12.66 2.04
C VAL A 28 -2.56 -13.49 0.87
N ASP A 29 -3.20 -14.63 0.67
CA ASP A 29 -2.96 -15.46 -0.50
C ASP A 29 -3.76 -14.91 -1.67
N VAL A 30 -3.03 -14.55 -2.72
CA VAL A 30 -3.60 -14.13 -4.00
C VAL A 30 -3.48 -15.32 -4.93
N SER A 31 -4.62 -15.87 -5.33
CA SER A 31 -4.69 -16.97 -6.29
C SER A 31 -5.33 -16.48 -7.58
N PHE A 32 -4.68 -16.74 -8.72
CA PHE A 32 -5.24 -16.45 -10.04
C PHE A 32 -4.90 -17.59 -11.00
N LEU A 33 -5.90 -18.19 -11.65
CA LEU A 33 -5.71 -19.33 -12.57
C LEU A 33 -4.83 -20.45 -11.96
N VAL A 34 -3.61 -20.65 -12.47
CA VAL A 34 -2.66 -21.71 -12.07
C VAL A 34 -1.54 -21.23 -11.15
N TRP A 35 -1.55 -19.97 -10.69
CA TRP A 35 -0.55 -19.45 -9.76
C TRP A 35 -1.20 -18.91 -8.50
N SER A 36 -0.44 -19.00 -7.42
CA SER A 36 -0.75 -18.37 -6.15
C SER A 36 0.51 -17.72 -5.58
N MET A 37 0.31 -16.63 -4.85
CA MET A 37 1.39 -15.95 -4.14
C MET A 37 0.88 -15.40 -2.82
N THR A 38 1.71 -15.49 -1.78
CA THR A 38 1.44 -14.92 -0.48
C THR A 38 2.10 -13.55 -0.40
N VAL A 39 1.32 -12.49 -0.18
CA VAL A 39 1.83 -11.11 -0.11
C VAL A 39 1.31 -10.38 1.13
N PRO A 40 2.08 -9.46 1.71
CA PRO A 40 1.55 -8.55 2.73
C PRO A 40 0.36 -7.76 2.19
N LYS A 41 -0.73 -7.69 2.96
CA LYS A 41 -1.95 -6.96 2.56
C LYS A 41 -1.69 -5.52 2.11
N VAL A 42 -0.74 -4.84 2.75
CA VAL A 42 -0.36 -3.46 2.42
C VAL A 42 0.19 -3.35 0.98
N LEU A 43 1.06 -4.28 0.57
CA LEU A 43 1.60 -4.30 -0.78
C LEU A 43 0.53 -4.61 -1.82
N LEU A 44 -0.40 -5.52 -1.49
CA LEU A 44 -1.52 -5.82 -2.37
C LEU A 44 -2.42 -4.60 -2.59
N ILE A 45 -2.79 -3.89 -1.52
CA ILE A 45 -3.65 -2.68 -1.60
C ILE A 45 -2.95 -1.59 -2.42
N LEU A 46 -1.68 -1.28 -2.12
CA LEU A 46 -0.94 -0.25 -2.87
C LEU A 46 -0.74 -0.64 -4.34
N GLY A 47 -0.34 -1.89 -4.60
CA GLY A 47 -0.11 -2.39 -5.95
C GLY A 47 -1.38 -2.35 -6.80
N THR A 48 -2.50 -2.86 -6.28
CA THR A 48 -3.79 -2.86 -6.99
C THR A 48 -4.33 -1.46 -7.23
N TYR A 49 -4.15 -0.53 -6.27
CA TYR A 49 -4.53 0.87 -6.46
C TYR A 49 -3.77 1.54 -7.61
N VAL A 50 -2.44 1.38 -7.65
CA VAL A 50 -1.60 1.95 -8.71
C VAL A 50 -1.96 1.34 -10.07
N LEU A 51 -2.12 0.02 -10.15
CA LEU A 51 -2.55 -0.65 -11.38
C LEU A 51 -3.94 -0.19 -11.83
N GLY A 52 -4.87 0.03 -10.89
CA GLY A 52 -6.19 0.60 -11.17
C GLY A 52 -6.12 2.02 -11.73
N MET A 53 -5.25 2.87 -11.17
CA MET A 53 -5.03 4.22 -11.69
C MET A 53 -4.46 4.21 -13.10
N LEU A 54 -3.44 3.39 -13.36
CA LEU A 54 -2.82 3.28 -14.69
C LEU A 54 -3.79 2.74 -15.74
N SER A 55 -4.52 1.67 -15.42
CA SER A 55 -5.51 1.08 -16.32
C SER A 55 -6.70 2.03 -16.55
N GLY A 56 -7.21 2.68 -15.49
CA GLY A 56 -8.27 3.67 -15.58
C GLY A 56 -7.90 4.87 -16.44
N TRP A 57 -6.71 5.46 -16.23
CA TRP A 57 -6.21 6.54 -17.08
C TRP A 57 -6.04 6.10 -18.53
N GLY A 58 -5.50 4.91 -18.78
CA GLY A 58 -5.40 4.35 -20.13
C GLY A 58 -6.76 4.21 -20.81
N LEU A 59 -7.76 3.69 -20.10
CA LEU A 59 -9.13 3.57 -20.61
C LEU A 59 -9.75 4.93 -20.93
N VAL A 60 -9.61 5.91 -20.03
CA VAL A 60 -10.10 7.28 -20.27
C VAL A 60 -9.42 7.91 -21.47
N ALA A 61 -8.10 7.73 -21.63
CA ALA A 61 -7.35 8.24 -22.77
C ALA A 61 -7.81 7.62 -24.10
N ILE A 62 -8.01 6.29 -24.11
CA ILE A 62 -8.55 5.58 -25.28
C ILE A 62 -9.93 6.14 -25.61
N ILE A 63 -10.87 6.16 -24.66
CA ILE A 63 -12.24 6.64 -24.87
C ILE A 63 -12.24 8.07 -25.40
N LYS A 64 -11.42 8.96 -24.83
CA LYS A 64 -11.28 10.33 -25.31
C LYS A 64 -10.82 10.39 -26.77
N ASN A 65 -9.84 9.57 -27.15
CA ASN A 65 -9.35 9.49 -28.53
C ASN A 65 -10.40 8.95 -29.52
N TRP A 66 -11.35 8.12 -29.07
CA TRP A 66 -12.46 7.65 -29.92
C TRP A 66 -13.57 8.69 -30.08
N LEU A 67 -13.72 9.63 -29.13
CA LEU A 67 -14.80 10.61 -29.09
C LEU A 67 -14.43 12.00 -29.64
N THR A 68 -13.14 12.29 -29.83
CA THR A 68 -12.63 13.58 -30.36
C THR A 68 -12.04 13.36 -31.74
#